data_AF-A0A1Y1WRJ0-F1
#
_entry.id   AF-A0A1Y1WRJ0-F1
#
_cell.length_a   1.000
_cell.length_b   1.000
_cell.length_c   1.000
_cell.angle_alpha   90.00
_cell.angle_beta   90.00
_cell.angle_gamma   90.00
#
_symmetry.space_group_name_H-M   'P 1'
#
loop_
_entity.id
_entity.type
_entity.pdbx_description
1 polymer ?
#
loop_
_entity_poly.entity_id
_entity_poly.type
_entity_poly.pdbx_seq_one_letter_code
_entity_poly.pdbx_strand_id
1 'polypeptide(L)'
;MLSQLLDNKDLTLKLRTLLVSRKYFWYHASLLILAEIFLNFIIIKKVKYTEIDWIAYMQEVSGFLNGEYDYLKLKGDTGPLVYPAGFVYIFSLLYKITNNGDNIRLAQYIFMGIYIITLVVILNIYKKSKTFPTYGIYLLMVSKRLHSIFVLRCFNDPIAILFLFCALLVSLNHHWHLTAILFSISVSIKMNTLLYAPGLALVMFRSIGINGSIINALIFILIQALLGIPFLYHAPKSYLSKAFEFSRVFFYKWTVNWKIVNENIFLNPIFHYTLLALHILFLILFIIYKWSGPHHNIKGIIIDGFKNKKTHLTSDYIISAFFISNFIGIVFSRSLHYQFYSWYFMTIPYLLWRTNIYLILKVIILFCIEICWNVYPSTPQSSGLLLICHLILLISLLLFKEHDYEHVKQRKRIKLK
;
A
#
# COMPACT_ATOMS: atom_id res chain seq x y z
N MET A 1 -38.85 5.20 -21.91
CA MET A 1 -38.00 4.01 -22.20
C MET A 1 -37.09 3.65 -21.03
N LEU A 2 -36.25 4.55 -20.50
CA LEU A 2 -35.41 4.26 -19.31
C LEU A 2 -36.24 4.06 -18.02
N SER A 3 -37.35 4.79 -17.87
CA SER A 3 -38.28 4.64 -16.73
C SER A 3 -38.98 3.27 -16.71
N GLN A 4 -39.51 2.82 -17.85
CA GLN A 4 -40.13 1.49 -17.99
C GLN A 4 -39.15 0.33 -17.79
N LEU A 5 -37.86 0.51 -18.11
CA LEU A 5 -36.81 -0.46 -17.82
C LEU A 5 -36.50 -0.56 -16.31
N LEU A 6 -36.61 0.55 -15.56
CA LEU A 6 -36.37 0.60 -14.12
C LEU A 6 -37.55 0.04 -13.29
N ASP A 7 -38.78 0.13 -13.80
CA ASP A 7 -39.99 -0.44 -13.17
C ASP A 7 -40.06 -1.98 -13.25
N ASN A 8 -39.24 -2.60 -14.10
CA ASN A 8 -39.14 -4.05 -14.18
C ASN A 8 -38.31 -4.61 -13.02
N LYS A 9 -38.99 -5.00 -11.93
CA LYS A 9 -38.38 -5.54 -10.71
C LYS A 9 -37.47 -6.74 -10.96
N ASP A 10 -37.76 -7.58 -11.95
CA ASP A 10 -36.94 -8.76 -12.29
C ASP A 10 -35.63 -8.33 -12.97
N LEU A 11 -35.69 -7.38 -13.90
CA LEU A 11 -34.49 -6.81 -14.52
C LEU A 11 -33.60 -6.10 -13.48
N THR A 12 -34.20 -5.30 -12.60
CA THR A 12 -33.48 -4.60 -11.52
C THR A 12 -32.80 -5.59 -10.56
N LEU A 13 -33.47 -6.69 -10.21
CA LEU A 13 -32.89 -7.76 -9.39
C LEU A 13 -31.75 -8.48 -10.10
N LYS A 14 -31.90 -8.79 -11.39
CA LYS A 14 -30.86 -9.42 -12.22
C LYS A 14 -29.62 -8.53 -12.34
N LEU A 15 -29.79 -7.24 -12.64
CA LEU A 15 -28.70 -6.26 -12.73
C LEU A 15 -27.99 -6.08 -11.39
N ARG A 16 -28.73 -5.97 -10.29
CA ARG A 16 -28.16 -5.91 -8.94
C ARG A 16 -27.37 -7.19 -8.62
N THR A 17 -27.89 -8.35 -9.00
CA THR A 17 -27.20 -9.62 -8.79
C THR A 17 -25.92 -9.69 -9.61
N LEU A 18 -25.93 -9.26 -10.88
CA LEU A 18 -24.74 -9.20 -11.71
C LEU A 18 -23.65 -8.32 -11.07
N LEU A 19 -24.00 -7.10 -10.68
CA LEU A 19 -23.05 -6.08 -10.20
C LEU A 19 -22.57 -6.30 -8.77
N VAL A 20 -23.37 -6.92 -7.91
CA VAL A 20 -23.04 -7.09 -6.48
C VAL A 20 -22.56 -8.50 -6.18
N SER A 21 -23.07 -9.52 -6.88
CA SER A 21 -22.76 -10.91 -6.55
C SER A 21 -21.31 -11.23 -6.79
N ARG A 22 -20.74 -11.97 -5.83
CA ARG A 22 -19.38 -12.49 -5.91
C ARG A 22 -19.25 -13.60 -6.95
N LYS A 23 -20.36 -14.20 -7.39
CA LYS A 23 -20.39 -15.22 -8.45
C LYS A 23 -19.79 -14.68 -9.74
N TYR A 24 -20.04 -13.42 -10.07
CA TYR A 24 -19.60 -12.80 -11.32
C TYR A 24 -18.30 -12.02 -11.20
N PHE A 25 -17.63 -12.05 -10.03
CA PHE A 25 -16.45 -11.24 -9.76
C PHE A 25 -15.38 -11.35 -10.84
N TRP A 26 -15.05 -12.56 -11.27
CA TRP A 26 -13.98 -12.76 -12.26
C TRP A 26 -14.35 -12.28 -13.67
N TYR A 27 -15.64 -12.25 -14.05
CA TYR A 27 -16.05 -11.63 -15.31
C TYR A 27 -15.79 -10.12 -15.30
N HIS A 28 -16.19 -9.44 -14.21
CA HIS A 28 -15.94 -8.01 -14.03
C HIS A 28 -14.42 -7.72 -13.94
N ALA A 29 -13.67 -8.55 -13.22
CA ALA A 29 -12.23 -8.43 -13.07
C ALA A 29 -11.49 -8.64 -14.40
N SER A 30 -11.86 -9.64 -15.20
CA SER A 30 -11.27 -9.87 -16.53
C SER A 30 -11.54 -8.71 -17.47
N LEU A 31 -12.78 -8.18 -17.49
CA LEU A 31 -13.11 -6.99 -18.29
C LEU A 31 -12.26 -5.78 -17.85
N LEU A 32 -12.15 -5.56 -16.54
CA LEU A 32 -11.31 -4.51 -15.96
C LEU A 32 -9.84 -4.67 -16.39
N ILE A 33 -9.26 -5.87 -16.28
CA ILE A 33 -7.87 -6.14 -16.68
C ILE A 33 -7.66 -5.84 -18.17
N LEU A 34 -8.56 -6.29 -19.05
CA LEU A 34 -8.47 -6.02 -20.49
C LEU A 34 -8.57 -4.52 -20.80
N ALA A 35 -9.49 -3.81 -20.14
CA ALA A 35 -9.63 -2.36 -20.28
C ALA A 35 -8.36 -1.63 -19.84
N GLU A 36 -7.75 -2.04 -18.73
CA GLU A 36 -6.54 -1.45 -18.19
C GLU A 36 -5.29 -1.76 -19.04
N ILE A 37 -5.20 -2.94 -19.65
CA ILE A 37 -4.17 -3.26 -20.65
C ILE A 37 -4.27 -2.27 -21.82
N PHE A 38 -5.47 -2.11 -22.37
CA PHE A 38 -5.70 -1.22 -23.50
C PHE A 38 -5.43 0.25 -23.14
N LEU A 39 -5.92 0.70 -21.98
CA LEU A 39 -5.72 2.06 -21.49
C LEU A 39 -4.23 2.37 -21.28
N ASN A 40 -3.47 1.51 -20.60
CA ASN A 40 -2.04 1.71 -20.40
C ASN A 40 -1.29 1.73 -21.74
N PHE A 41 -1.64 0.85 -22.68
CA PHE A 41 -1.05 0.86 -24.01
C PHE A 41 -1.30 2.18 -24.75
N ILE A 42 -2.53 2.70 -24.72
CA ILE A 42 -2.88 4.01 -25.29
C ILE A 42 -2.09 5.12 -24.62
N ILE A 43 -2.02 5.14 -23.28
CA ILE A 43 -1.29 6.16 -22.52
C ILE A 43 0.18 6.18 -22.95
N ILE A 44 0.83 5.01 -23.02
CA ILE A 44 2.22 4.87 -23.47
C ILE A 44 2.40 5.40 -24.90
N LYS A 45 1.43 5.18 -25.80
CA LYS A 45 1.51 5.63 -27.20
C LYS A 45 1.19 7.11 -27.39
N LYS A 46 0.30 7.68 -26.59
CA LYS A 46 -0.29 9.02 -26.83
C LYS A 46 0.21 10.10 -25.86
N VAL A 47 0.71 9.72 -24.68
CA VAL A 47 1.20 10.67 -23.67
C VAL A 47 2.72 10.58 -23.61
N LYS A 48 3.38 11.75 -23.62
CA LYS A 48 4.84 11.82 -23.52
C LYS A 48 5.31 11.30 -22.17
N TYR A 49 6.38 10.51 -22.18
CA TYR A 49 7.14 10.19 -20.98
C TYR A 49 7.62 11.47 -20.29
N THR A 50 7.72 11.48 -18.96
CA THR A 50 8.25 12.63 -18.24
C THR A 50 9.27 12.17 -17.21
N GLU A 51 10.52 12.48 -17.46
CA GLU A 51 11.63 12.15 -16.57
C GLU A 51 11.48 12.80 -15.19
N ILE A 52 11.81 12.05 -14.13
CA ILE A 52 11.92 12.55 -12.75
C ILE A 52 13.07 11.84 -12.04
N ASP A 53 13.00 10.51 -11.98
CA ASP A 53 13.93 9.69 -11.21
C ASP A 53 14.57 8.57 -12.03
N TRP A 54 14.09 8.24 -13.23
CA TRP A 54 14.58 7.08 -13.97
C TRP A 54 16.07 7.23 -14.33
N ILE A 55 16.47 8.39 -14.84
CA ILE A 55 17.89 8.66 -15.15
C ILE A 55 18.74 8.55 -13.88
N ALA A 56 18.28 9.15 -12.77
CA ALA A 56 18.98 9.07 -11.50
C ALA A 56 19.13 7.61 -11.02
N TYR A 57 18.07 6.80 -11.13
CA TYR A 57 18.12 5.38 -10.82
C TYR A 57 19.15 4.64 -11.68
N MET A 58 19.22 4.92 -12.98
CA MET A 58 20.17 4.28 -13.90
C MET A 58 21.62 4.68 -13.57
N GLN A 59 21.86 5.94 -13.20
CA GLN A 59 23.19 6.41 -12.75
C GLN A 59 23.61 5.75 -11.44
N GLU A 60 22.72 5.68 -10.45
CA GLU A 60 22.97 5.03 -9.16
C GLU A 60 23.36 3.55 -9.34
N VAL A 61 22.60 2.79 -10.12
CA VAL A 61 22.88 1.36 -10.33
C VAL A 61 24.05 1.11 -11.30
N SER A 62 24.34 2.03 -12.22
CA SER A 62 25.55 1.97 -13.04
C SER A 62 26.82 2.03 -12.17
N GLY A 63 26.83 2.89 -11.14
CA GLY A 63 27.92 2.91 -10.15
C GLY A 63 28.14 1.54 -9.50
N PHE A 64 27.05 0.88 -9.09
CA PHE A 64 27.12 -0.46 -8.51
C PHE A 64 27.64 -1.51 -9.50
N LEU A 65 27.17 -1.47 -10.75
CA LEU A 65 27.64 -2.37 -11.81
C LEU A 65 29.13 -2.19 -12.14
N ASN A 66 29.69 -1.01 -11.86
CA ASN A 66 31.12 -0.69 -11.99
C ASN A 66 31.94 -0.99 -10.73
N GLY A 67 31.37 -1.69 -9.73
CA GLY A 67 32.08 -2.16 -8.54
C GLY A 67 32.07 -1.20 -7.34
N GLU A 68 31.21 -0.18 -7.35
CA GLU A 68 31.03 0.68 -6.17
C GLU A 68 30.00 0.09 -5.18
N TYR A 69 30.37 0.06 -3.90
CA TYR A 69 29.52 -0.47 -2.81
C TYR A 69 29.30 0.55 -1.68
N ASP A 70 29.89 1.74 -1.77
CA ASP A 70 29.60 2.84 -0.86
C ASP A 70 28.38 3.63 -1.35
N TYR A 71 27.27 3.54 -0.60
CA TYR A 71 26.04 4.29 -0.86
C TYR A 71 26.21 5.82 -0.92
N LEU A 72 27.27 6.38 -0.34
CA LEU A 72 27.59 7.80 -0.44
C LEU A 72 28.25 8.13 -1.79
N LYS A 73 28.70 7.14 -2.55
CA LYS A 73 29.32 7.28 -3.88
C LYS A 73 28.43 6.78 -5.00
N LEU A 74 27.49 5.87 -4.71
CA LEU A 74 26.38 5.53 -5.60
C LEU A 74 25.45 6.76 -5.72
N LYS A 75 25.70 7.64 -6.69
CA LYS A 75 24.93 8.89 -6.87
C LYS A 75 24.40 9.02 -8.29
N GLY A 76 23.22 9.62 -8.41
CA GLY A 76 22.70 10.19 -9.64
C GLY A 76 22.51 11.70 -9.54
N ASP A 77 21.82 12.28 -10.50
CA ASP A 77 21.51 13.72 -10.59
C ASP A 77 20.72 14.24 -9.37
N THR A 78 20.03 13.35 -8.65
CA THR A 78 19.24 13.65 -7.46
C THR A 78 20.00 13.45 -6.15
N GLY A 79 21.29 13.09 -6.22
CA GLY A 79 22.17 12.86 -5.08
C GLY A 79 22.47 11.38 -4.83
N PRO A 80 22.94 11.04 -3.62
CA PRO A 80 23.26 9.66 -3.26
C PRO A 80 22.03 8.76 -3.17
N LEU A 81 22.23 7.49 -3.50
CA LEU A 81 21.28 6.41 -3.39
C LEU A 81 20.75 6.31 -1.96
N VAL A 82 19.43 6.25 -1.83
CA VAL A 82 18.73 6.14 -0.52
C VAL A 82 17.69 5.04 -0.46
N TYR A 83 17.76 4.10 -1.40
CA TYR A 83 16.91 2.94 -1.44
C TYR A 83 17.70 1.71 -0.98
N PRO A 84 17.12 0.79 -0.17
CA PRO A 84 17.87 -0.37 0.29
C PRO A 84 18.27 -1.30 -0.86
N ALA A 85 19.09 -2.31 -0.55
CA ALA A 85 19.80 -3.10 -1.55
C ALA A 85 18.90 -3.80 -2.60
N GLY A 86 17.65 -4.12 -2.26
CA GLY A 86 16.70 -4.71 -3.20
C GLY A 86 16.41 -3.82 -4.41
N PHE A 87 16.39 -2.50 -4.21
CA PHE A 87 16.30 -1.55 -5.31
C PHE A 87 17.47 -1.69 -6.28
N VAL A 88 18.70 -1.75 -5.75
CA VAL A 88 19.92 -1.82 -6.56
C VAL A 88 19.89 -3.03 -7.48
N TYR A 89 19.50 -4.20 -6.95
CA TYR A 89 19.45 -5.43 -7.75
C TYR A 89 18.37 -5.40 -8.83
N ILE A 90 17.16 -4.94 -8.49
CA ILE A 90 16.06 -4.86 -9.45
C ILE A 90 16.38 -3.84 -10.54
N PHE A 91 16.83 -2.65 -10.17
CA PHE A 91 17.12 -1.60 -11.14
C PHE A 91 18.41 -1.88 -11.94
N SER A 92 19.36 -2.65 -11.41
CA SER A 92 20.48 -3.19 -12.21
C SER A 92 20.01 -4.15 -13.31
N LEU A 93 19.00 -4.98 -13.03
CA LEU A 93 18.39 -5.83 -14.05
C LEU A 93 17.67 -4.97 -15.10
N LEU A 94 16.87 -3.99 -14.65
CA LEU A 94 16.19 -3.05 -15.55
C LEU A 94 17.18 -2.28 -16.43
N TYR A 95 18.29 -1.81 -15.86
CA TYR A 95 19.37 -1.15 -16.57
C TYR A 95 19.88 -2.02 -17.74
N LYS A 96 20.23 -3.28 -17.46
CA LYS A 96 20.75 -4.20 -18.48
C LYS A 96 19.74 -4.49 -19.60
N ILE A 97 18.48 -4.76 -19.26
CA ILE A 97 17.47 -5.12 -20.28
C ILE A 97 16.98 -3.93 -21.10
N THR A 98 17.12 -2.71 -20.59
CA THR A 98 16.67 -1.48 -21.27
C THR A 98 17.79 -0.76 -22.02
N ASN A 99 18.85 -1.47 -22.42
CA ASN A 99 20.03 -0.87 -23.06
C ASN A 99 20.61 0.26 -22.19
N ASN A 100 21.05 -0.09 -20.98
CA ASN A 100 21.62 0.83 -20.00
C ASN A 100 20.67 1.95 -19.54
N GLY A 101 19.36 1.72 -19.65
CA GLY A 101 18.33 2.71 -19.30
C GLY A 101 17.82 3.56 -20.47
N ASP A 102 18.46 3.51 -21.65
CA ASP A 102 18.12 4.38 -22.79
C ASP A 102 16.79 3.98 -23.46
N ASN A 103 16.44 2.69 -23.42
CA ASN A 103 15.20 2.20 -24.00
C ASN A 103 14.01 2.42 -23.04
N ILE A 104 13.64 3.69 -22.87
CA ILE A 104 12.50 4.12 -22.05
C ILE A 104 11.21 3.42 -22.51
N ARG A 105 11.02 3.21 -23.82
CA ARG A 105 9.81 2.57 -24.33
C ARG A 105 9.66 1.14 -23.79
N LEU A 106 10.75 0.38 -23.75
CA LEU A 106 10.76 -0.95 -23.16
C LEU A 106 10.50 -0.88 -21.64
N ALA A 107 11.10 0.08 -20.94
CA ALA A 107 10.81 0.33 -19.53
C ALA A 107 9.31 0.56 -19.29
N GLN A 108 8.66 1.43 -20.08
CA GLN A 108 7.22 1.69 -19.96
C GLN A 108 6.38 0.41 -20.14
N TYR A 109 6.74 -0.48 -21.06
CA TYR A 109 6.03 -1.76 -21.24
C TYR A 109 6.26 -2.73 -20.08
N ILE A 110 7.47 -2.77 -19.51
CA ILE A 110 7.75 -3.53 -18.29
C ILE A 110 6.91 -3.00 -17.13
N PHE A 111 6.84 -1.69 -16.96
CA PHE A 111 6.02 -1.05 -15.92
C PHE A 111 4.52 -1.21 -16.14
N MET A 112 4.06 -1.30 -17.39
CA MET A 112 2.70 -1.72 -17.71
C MET A 112 2.45 -3.17 -17.26
N GLY A 113 3.40 -4.08 -17.48
CA GLY A 113 3.33 -5.44 -16.94
C GLY A 113 3.23 -5.46 -15.42
N ILE A 114 4.09 -4.70 -14.73
CA ILE A 114 4.06 -4.54 -13.26
C ILE A 114 2.71 -4.00 -12.79
N TYR A 115 2.15 -3.01 -13.49
CA TYR A 115 0.82 -2.46 -13.21
C TYR A 115 -0.26 -3.54 -13.27
N ILE A 116 -0.32 -4.29 -14.38
CA ILE A 116 -1.34 -5.32 -14.58
C ILE A 116 -1.19 -6.48 -13.59
N ILE A 117 0.04 -6.91 -13.27
CA ILE A 117 0.27 -7.92 -12.24
C ILE A 117 -0.20 -7.41 -10.88
N THR A 118 0.13 -6.16 -10.52
CA THR A 118 -0.33 -5.54 -9.27
C THR A 118 -1.84 -5.47 -9.20
N LEU A 119 -2.50 -5.11 -10.31
CA LEU A 119 -3.95 -5.11 -10.44
C LEU A 119 -4.55 -6.52 -10.22
N VAL A 120 -3.97 -7.55 -10.82
CA VAL A 120 -4.41 -8.95 -10.63
C VAL A 120 -4.27 -9.37 -9.16
N VAL A 121 -3.16 -9.01 -8.50
CA VAL A 121 -2.93 -9.34 -7.09
C VAL A 121 -3.95 -8.63 -6.19
N ILE A 122 -4.20 -7.33 -6.37
CA ILE A 122 -5.20 -6.61 -5.56
C ILE A 122 -6.62 -7.12 -5.80
N LEU A 123 -6.96 -7.54 -7.03
CA LEU A 123 -8.25 -8.17 -7.33
C LEU A 123 -8.39 -9.52 -6.62
N ASN A 124 -7.32 -10.31 -6.51
CA ASN A 124 -7.33 -11.54 -5.71
C ASN A 124 -7.52 -11.24 -4.21
N ILE A 125 -6.89 -10.19 -3.68
CA ILE A 125 -7.10 -9.74 -2.30
C ILE A 125 -8.56 -9.34 -2.08
N TYR A 126 -9.12 -8.53 -2.99
CA TYR A 126 -10.52 -8.10 -2.94
C TYR A 126 -11.48 -9.30 -3.07
N LYS A 127 -11.09 -10.36 -3.81
CA LYS A 127 -11.83 -11.62 -3.94
C LYS A 127 -11.83 -12.47 -2.63
N LYS A 128 -10.91 -12.22 -1.71
CA LYS A 128 -10.92 -12.85 -0.37
C LYS A 128 -11.80 -12.09 0.65
N SER A 129 -12.03 -10.79 0.45
CA SER A 129 -12.95 -10.01 1.29
C SER A 129 -14.39 -10.49 1.18
N LYS A 130 -15.13 -10.61 2.28
CA LYS A 130 -16.58 -10.92 2.22
C LYS A 130 -17.43 -9.66 2.05
N THR A 131 -16.91 -8.50 2.45
CA THR A 131 -17.67 -7.26 2.52
C THR A 131 -17.54 -6.36 1.29
N PHE A 132 -16.48 -6.53 0.48
CA PHE A 132 -16.27 -5.70 -0.70
C PHE A 132 -17.14 -6.15 -1.89
N PRO A 133 -18.03 -5.29 -2.43
CA PRO A 133 -18.91 -5.69 -3.53
C PRO A 133 -18.17 -5.71 -4.86
N THR A 134 -18.66 -6.54 -5.80
CA THR A 134 -18.02 -6.74 -7.10
C THR A 134 -17.89 -5.43 -7.90
N TYR A 135 -18.92 -4.59 -7.98
CA TYR A 135 -18.85 -3.32 -8.72
C TYR A 135 -17.79 -2.34 -8.17
N GLY A 136 -17.35 -2.49 -6.92
CA GLY A 136 -16.36 -1.62 -6.30
C GLY A 136 -14.99 -1.70 -6.98
N ILE A 137 -14.68 -2.79 -7.70
CA ILE A 137 -13.38 -2.98 -8.36
C ILE A 137 -13.14 -1.95 -9.48
N TYR A 138 -14.20 -1.42 -10.10
CA TYR A 138 -14.08 -0.43 -11.17
C TYR A 138 -13.52 0.90 -10.68
N LEU A 139 -13.57 1.16 -9.37
CA LEU A 139 -12.93 2.32 -8.76
C LEU A 139 -11.40 2.27 -8.86
N LEU A 140 -10.80 1.12 -9.16
CA LEU A 140 -9.36 1.01 -9.37
C LEU A 140 -8.89 1.65 -10.69
N MET A 141 -9.79 1.87 -11.66
CA MET A 141 -9.45 2.47 -12.96
C MET A 141 -9.32 3.99 -12.92
N VAL A 142 -9.92 4.64 -11.92
CA VAL A 142 -10.19 6.09 -11.98
C VAL A 142 -8.94 6.94 -11.85
N SER A 143 -7.81 6.35 -11.44
CA SER A 143 -6.64 7.14 -11.08
C SER A 143 -5.74 7.46 -12.26
N LYS A 144 -5.85 8.71 -12.75
CA LYS A 144 -4.89 9.27 -13.71
C LYS A 144 -3.47 9.28 -13.13
N ARG A 145 -3.35 9.64 -11.85
CA ARG A 145 -2.04 9.75 -11.20
C ARG A 145 -1.34 8.40 -11.10
N LEU A 146 -2.06 7.33 -10.75
CA LEU A 146 -1.48 5.99 -10.65
C LEU A 146 -0.91 5.50 -11.97
N HIS A 147 -1.67 5.67 -13.07
CA HIS A 147 -1.17 5.37 -14.42
C HIS A 147 0.12 6.14 -14.73
N SER A 148 0.16 7.44 -14.41
CA SER A 148 1.37 8.23 -14.61
C SER A 148 2.56 7.68 -13.82
N ILE A 149 2.38 7.34 -12.54
CA ILE A 149 3.45 6.80 -11.68
C ILE A 149 4.07 5.54 -12.27
N PHE A 150 3.23 4.60 -12.74
CA PHE A 150 3.71 3.35 -13.32
C PHE A 150 4.33 3.59 -14.71
N VAL A 151 3.54 4.03 -15.70
CA VAL A 151 3.94 3.93 -17.11
C VAL A 151 4.50 5.20 -17.72
N LEU A 152 4.41 6.36 -17.04
CA LEU A 152 4.96 7.63 -17.55
C LEU A 152 6.16 8.14 -16.74
N ARG A 153 6.44 7.56 -15.58
CA ARG A 153 7.54 7.93 -14.68
C ARG A 153 8.45 6.75 -14.36
N CYS A 154 7.93 5.51 -14.36
CA CYS A 154 8.69 4.29 -14.06
C CYS A 154 9.36 4.33 -12.66
N PHE A 155 8.62 4.82 -11.65
CA PHE A 155 9.11 4.93 -10.27
C PHE A 155 9.38 3.56 -9.63
N ASN A 156 10.23 3.50 -8.61
CA ASN A 156 10.45 2.25 -7.86
C ASN A 156 9.28 1.85 -6.95
N ASP A 157 8.44 2.81 -6.52
CA ASP A 157 7.29 2.58 -5.62
C ASP A 157 6.35 1.45 -6.09
N PRO A 158 5.88 1.42 -7.36
CA PRO A 158 5.17 0.30 -7.95
C PRO A 158 5.69 -1.10 -7.62
N ILE A 159 7.00 -1.31 -7.71
CA ILE A 159 7.61 -2.62 -7.54
C ILE A 159 7.56 -3.03 -6.06
N ALA A 160 7.86 -2.10 -5.14
CA ALA A 160 7.72 -2.34 -3.71
C ALA A 160 6.27 -2.71 -3.33
N ILE A 161 5.29 -1.96 -3.86
CA ILE A 161 3.87 -2.20 -3.60
C ILE A 161 3.38 -3.54 -4.18
N LEU A 162 3.90 -3.98 -5.32
CA LEU A 162 3.63 -5.32 -5.85
C LEU A 162 4.06 -6.41 -4.86
N PHE A 163 5.30 -6.39 -4.37
CA PHE A 163 5.79 -7.37 -3.41
C PHE A 163 5.02 -7.33 -2.09
N LEU A 164 4.65 -6.14 -1.61
CA LEU A 164 3.80 -5.96 -0.45
C LEU A 164 2.41 -6.59 -0.63
N PHE A 165 1.75 -6.37 -1.76
CA PHE A 165 0.44 -6.97 -2.03
C PHE A 165 0.55 -8.49 -2.23
N CYS A 166 1.63 -8.99 -2.81
CA CYS A 166 1.91 -10.43 -2.82
C CYS A 166 2.06 -10.98 -1.39
N ALA A 167 2.78 -10.29 -0.50
CA ALA A 167 2.90 -10.66 0.91
C ALA A 167 1.53 -10.70 1.60
N LEU A 168 0.67 -9.71 1.36
CA LEU A 168 -0.70 -9.71 1.87
C LEU A 168 -1.52 -10.88 1.28
N LEU A 169 -1.49 -11.13 -0.02
CA LEU A 169 -2.25 -12.23 -0.63
C LEU A 169 -1.85 -13.59 -0.05
N VAL A 170 -0.55 -13.80 0.18
CA VAL A 170 0.00 -15.01 0.79
C VAL A 170 -0.38 -15.11 2.28
N SER A 171 -0.46 -13.99 3.00
CA SER A 171 -0.92 -13.98 4.40
C SER A 171 -2.40 -14.33 4.54
N LEU A 172 -3.23 -14.01 3.54
CA LEU A 172 -4.64 -14.44 3.47
C LEU A 172 -4.80 -15.96 3.26
N ASN A 173 -3.74 -16.66 2.88
CA ASN A 173 -3.67 -18.11 2.83
C ASN A 173 -2.83 -18.69 4.00
N HIS A 174 -2.51 -17.87 5.01
CA HIS A 174 -1.79 -18.25 6.23
C HIS A 174 -0.35 -18.80 6.01
N HIS A 175 0.30 -18.44 4.90
CA HIS A 175 1.70 -18.79 4.63
C HIS A 175 2.66 -17.73 5.19
N TRP A 176 2.88 -17.76 6.51
CA TRP A 176 3.55 -16.68 7.24
C TRP A 176 5.03 -16.49 6.89
N HIS A 177 5.79 -17.57 6.68
CA HIS A 177 7.21 -17.47 6.28
C HIS A 177 7.38 -16.78 4.93
N LEU A 178 6.57 -17.17 3.93
CA LEU A 178 6.58 -16.52 2.63
C LEU A 178 6.09 -15.06 2.72
N THR A 179 5.14 -14.77 3.62
CA THR A 179 4.73 -13.40 3.94
C THR A 179 5.92 -12.57 4.43
N ALA A 180 6.72 -13.09 5.37
CA ALA A 180 7.90 -12.40 5.88
C ALA A 180 8.98 -12.18 4.81
N ILE A 181 9.21 -13.18 3.95
CA ILE A 181 10.16 -13.08 2.82
C ILE A 181 9.71 -11.99 1.85
N LEU A 182 8.47 -12.04 1.37
CA LEU A 182 7.95 -11.07 0.39
C LEU A 182 7.85 -9.65 0.98
N PHE A 183 7.46 -9.53 2.25
CA PHE A 183 7.44 -8.25 2.94
C PHE A 183 8.86 -7.67 3.12
N SER A 184 9.85 -8.52 3.40
CA SER A 184 11.25 -8.09 3.45
C SER A 184 11.76 -7.64 2.09
N ILE A 185 11.45 -8.36 1.00
CA ILE A 185 11.79 -7.92 -0.37
C ILE A 185 11.13 -6.57 -0.70
N SER A 186 9.87 -6.37 -0.31
CA SER A 186 9.19 -5.08 -0.46
C SER A 186 9.94 -3.94 0.25
N VAL A 187 10.31 -4.15 1.52
CA VAL A 187 11.05 -3.15 2.30
C VAL A 187 12.43 -2.90 1.71
N SER A 188 13.11 -3.93 1.18
CA SER A 188 14.44 -3.77 0.60
C SER A 188 14.44 -2.99 -0.72
N ILE A 189 13.29 -2.80 -1.36
CA ILE A 189 13.12 -1.91 -2.52
C ILE A 189 12.80 -0.50 -2.05
N LYS A 190 11.84 -0.38 -1.12
CA LYS A 190 11.45 0.93 -0.57
C LYS A 190 10.91 0.80 0.85
N MET A 191 11.51 1.58 1.76
CA MET A 191 11.23 1.50 3.19
C MET A 191 9.80 1.94 3.58
N ASN A 192 9.10 2.68 2.73
CA ASN A 192 7.73 3.16 3.00
C ASN A 192 6.75 2.03 3.33
N THR A 193 7.02 0.82 2.81
CA THR A 193 6.18 -0.35 3.08
C THR A 193 6.22 -0.79 4.54
N LEU A 194 7.17 -0.29 5.36
CA LEU A 194 7.16 -0.41 6.81
C LEU A 194 5.91 0.20 7.47
N LEU A 195 5.18 1.11 6.82
CA LEU A 195 3.91 1.62 7.34
C LEU A 195 2.85 0.51 7.53
N TYR A 196 3.01 -0.63 6.85
CA TYR A 196 2.17 -1.82 7.02
C TYR A 196 2.61 -2.73 8.19
N ALA A 197 3.83 -2.54 8.72
CA ALA A 197 4.44 -3.43 9.70
C ALA A 197 3.65 -3.54 11.01
N PRO A 198 3.09 -2.46 11.62
CA PRO A 198 2.29 -2.59 12.84
C PRO A 198 1.08 -3.52 12.66
N GLY A 199 0.34 -3.37 11.57
CA GLY A 199 -0.79 -4.24 11.23
C GLY A 199 -0.36 -5.69 11.00
N LEU A 200 0.72 -5.90 10.24
CA LEU A 200 1.27 -7.24 9.99
C LEU A 200 1.75 -7.93 11.27
N ALA A 201 2.48 -7.21 12.13
CA ALA A 201 3.01 -7.75 13.39
C ALA A 201 1.88 -8.20 14.30
N LEU A 202 0.81 -7.41 14.43
CA LEU A 202 -0.37 -7.80 15.21
C LEU A 202 -1.08 -9.03 14.62
N VAL A 203 -1.24 -9.08 13.29
CA VAL A 203 -1.84 -10.22 12.59
C VAL A 203 -1.02 -11.50 12.84
N MET A 204 0.31 -11.45 12.73
CA MET A 204 1.18 -12.59 13.00
C MET A 204 1.13 -12.99 14.48
N PHE A 205 1.22 -12.03 15.40
CA PHE A 205 1.15 -12.29 16.84
C PHE A 205 -0.12 -13.06 17.23
N ARG A 206 -1.27 -12.66 16.66
CA ARG A 206 -2.54 -13.37 16.86
C ARG A 206 -2.62 -14.70 16.11
N SER A 207 -2.08 -14.78 14.91
CA SER A 207 -2.25 -15.97 14.05
C SER A 207 -1.35 -17.14 14.44
N ILE A 208 -0.11 -16.84 14.83
CA ILE A 208 0.94 -17.84 15.05
C ILE A 208 1.64 -17.72 16.41
N GLY A 209 1.22 -16.78 17.26
CA GLY A 209 1.81 -16.56 18.57
C GLY A 209 3.17 -15.87 18.53
N ILE A 210 3.76 -15.65 19.70
CA ILE A 210 5.03 -14.95 19.86
C ILE A 210 6.20 -15.68 19.19
N ASN A 211 6.31 -17.00 19.34
CA ASN A 211 7.42 -17.78 18.79
C ASN A 211 7.41 -17.73 17.27
N GLY A 212 6.23 -17.96 16.66
CA GLY A 212 6.06 -17.84 15.23
C GLY A 212 6.36 -16.42 14.72
N SER A 213 5.94 -15.40 15.47
CA SER A 213 6.22 -14.00 15.12
C SER A 213 7.71 -13.69 15.16
N ILE A 214 8.43 -14.16 16.19
CA ILE A 214 9.89 -14.00 16.30
C ILE A 214 10.60 -14.68 15.14
N ILE A 215 10.25 -15.93 14.80
CA ILE A 215 10.85 -16.64 13.66
C ILE A 215 10.65 -15.85 12.36
N ASN A 216 9.44 -15.31 12.13
CA ASN A 216 9.16 -14.51 10.94
C ASN A 216 9.88 -13.16 10.94
N ALA A 217 10.04 -12.52 12.10
CA ALA A 217 10.87 -11.33 12.24
C ALA A 217 12.35 -11.62 11.94
N LEU A 218 12.87 -12.77 12.39
CA LEU A 218 14.23 -13.21 12.07
C LEU A 218 14.40 -13.48 10.57
N ILE A 219 13.43 -14.12 9.91
CA ILE A 219 13.43 -14.29 8.44
C ILE A 219 13.47 -12.93 7.75
N PHE A 220 12.65 -11.97 8.20
CA PHE A 220 12.64 -10.62 7.65
C PHE A 220 14.03 -9.96 7.75
N ILE A 221 14.65 -10.00 8.94
CA ILE A 221 15.98 -9.43 9.19
C ILE A 221 17.05 -10.15 8.37
N LEU A 222 17.01 -11.48 8.29
CA LEU A 222 17.97 -12.27 7.53
C LEU A 222 17.95 -11.88 6.05
N ILE A 223 16.78 -11.71 5.44
CA ILE A 223 16.68 -11.26 4.05
C ILE A 223 17.27 -9.86 3.86
N GLN A 224 17.03 -8.91 4.78
CA GLN A 224 17.65 -7.58 4.72
C GLN A 224 19.17 -7.66 4.81
N ALA A 225 19.68 -8.48 5.73
CA ALA A 225 21.12 -8.68 5.91
C ALA A 225 21.75 -9.32 4.66
N LEU A 226 21.16 -10.40 4.13
CA LEU A 226 21.63 -11.12 2.94
C LEU A 226 21.71 -10.20 1.72
N LEU A 227 20.65 -9.44 1.43
CA LEU A 227 20.65 -8.46 0.34
C LEU A 227 21.64 -7.32 0.61
N GLY A 228 21.86 -6.95 1.87
CA GLY A 228 22.79 -5.90 2.27
C GLY A 228 24.26 -6.31 2.30
N ILE A 229 24.62 -7.60 2.20
CA ILE A 229 25.98 -8.11 2.48
C ILE A 229 27.08 -7.28 1.78
N PRO A 230 27.02 -7.01 0.45
CA PRO A 230 28.10 -6.30 -0.21
C PRO A 230 28.32 -4.91 0.37
N PHE A 231 27.24 -4.20 0.70
CA PHE A 231 27.27 -2.84 1.21
C PHE A 231 27.65 -2.80 2.70
N LEU A 232 27.16 -3.76 3.48
CA LEU A 232 27.49 -3.94 4.90
C LEU A 232 28.96 -4.32 5.12
N TYR A 233 29.54 -5.08 4.18
CA TYR A 233 30.95 -5.46 4.24
C TYR A 233 31.87 -4.28 3.89
N HIS A 234 31.57 -3.54 2.81
CA HIS A 234 32.45 -2.47 2.33
C HIS A 234 32.25 -1.13 3.06
N ALA A 235 31.00 -0.72 3.31
CA ALA A 235 30.67 0.61 3.85
C ALA A 235 29.40 0.58 4.73
N PRO A 236 29.39 -0.13 5.88
CA PRO A 236 28.18 -0.37 6.68
C PRO A 236 27.51 0.92 7.17
N LYS A 237 28.32 1.91 7.59
CA LYS A 237 27.79 3.21 8.05
C LYS A 237 27.05 3.97 6.94
N SER A 238 27.61 3.96 5.74
CA SER A 238 27.00 4.58 4.56
C SER A 238 25.70 3.87 4.20
N TYR A 239 25.73 2.54 4.10
CA TYR A 239 24.55 1.74 3.79
C TYR A 239 23.42 1.98 4.80
N LEU A 240 23.67 1.80 6.09
CA LEU A 240 22.62 1.91 7.12
C LEU A 240 22.05 3.33 7.22
N SER A 241 22.88 4.36 7.08
CA SER A 241 22.43 5.75 7.16
C SER A 241 21.65 6.21 5.94
N LYS A 242 21.93 5.65 4.75
CA LYS A 242 21.28 6.05 3.49
C LYS A 242 20.13 5.16 3.08
N ALA A 243 20.28 3.84 3.16
CA ALA A 243 19.22 2.89 2.82
C ALA A 243 17.98 3.05 3.71
N PHE A 244 18.17 3.46 4.97
CA PHE A 244 17.11 3.66 5.97
C PHE A 244 17.18 5.07 6.59
N GLU A 245 17.20 6.10 5.73
CA GLU A 245 17.36 7.51 6.13
C GLU A 245 16.08 8.11 6.76
N PHE A 246 15.82 7.79 8.04
CA PHE A 246 14.67 8.34 8.79
C PHE A 246 14.78 9.84 9.09
N SER A 247 15.98 10.42 9.04
CA SER A 247 16.22 11.85 9.29
C SER A 247 15.91 12.74 8.08
N ARG A 248 15.65 12.16 6.91
CA ARG A 248 15.42 12.92 5.67
C ARG A 248 14.24 13.88 5.83
N VAL A 249 14.51 15.15 5.51
CA VAL A 249 13.49 16.19 5.42
C VAL A 249 13.24 16.48 3.95
N PHE A 250 12.05 16.15 3.47
CA PHE A 250 11.66 16.45 2.09
C PHE A 250 11.31 17.92 1.92
N PHE A 251 11.58 18.47 0.74
CA PHE A 251 11.30 19.88 0.44
C PHE A 251 9.81 20.19 0.47
N TYR A 252 9.46 21.27 1.17
CA TYR A 252 8.09 21.75 1.26
C TYR A 252 7.46 22.03 -0.11
N LYS A 253 8.24 22.40 -1.14
CA LYS A 253 7.68 22.63 -2.49
C LYS A 253 6.98 21.41 -3.10
N TRP A 254 7.42 20.20 -2.75
CA TRP A 254 6.96 18.95 -3.36
C TRP A 254 5.86 18.23 -2.57
N THR A 255 5.59 18.65 -1.33
CA THR A 255 4.55 18.03 -0.50
C THR A 255 3.16 18.32 -1.05
N VAL A 256 2.31 17.30 -1.09
CA VAL A 256 0.89 17.39 -1.44
C VAL A 256 0.05 17.68 -0.19
N ASN A 257 0.48 17.21 0.98
CA ASN A 257 -0.17 17.44 2.26
C ASN A 257 0.54 18.52 3.10
N TRP A 258 -0.18 19.06 4.08
CA TRP A 258 0.27 20.14 4.96
C TRP A 258 0.61 21.48 4.26
N LYS A 259 0.13 21.73 3.04
CA LYS A 259 0.24 23.08 2.40
C LYS A 259 -0.61 24.16 3.07
N ILE A 260 -1.44 23.77 4.05
CA ILE A 260 -2.23 24.69 4.88
C ILE A 260 -1.39 25.41 5.95
N VAL A 261 -0.24 24.86 6.31
CA VAL A 261 0.71 25.52 7.22
C VAL A 261 1.87 26.13 6.42
N ASN A 262 2.54 27.14 6.96
CA ASN A 262 3.71 27.72 6.28
C ASN A 262 4.94 26.77 6.35
N GLU A 263 5.93 27.04 5.51
CA GLU A 263 7.15 26.22 5.41
C GLU A 263 7.92 26.15 6.73
N ASN A 264 7.94 27.23 7.51
CA ASN A 264 8.63 27.29 8.80
C ASN A 264 8.03 26.32 9.82
N ILE A 265 6.69 26.22 9.88
CA ILE A 265 5.99 25.23 10.71
C ILE A 265 6.24 23.82 10.18
N PHE A 266 6.14 23.63 8.86
CA PHE A 266 6.35 22.33 8.23
C PHE A 266 7.74 21.74 8.54
N LEU A 267 8.79 22.56 8.46
CA LEU A 267 10.16 22.14 8.73
C LEU A 267 10.50 22.06 10.23
N ASN A 268 9.63 22.55 11.11
CA ASN A 268 9.86 22.57 12.54
C ASN A 268 9.91 21.13 13.13
N PRO A 269 10.95 20.77 13.90
CA PRO A 269 11.04 19.46 14.58
C PRO A 269 9.84 19.17 15.50
N ILE A 270 9.28 20.16 16.18
CA ILE A 270 8.10 20.01 17.05
C ILE A 270 6.89 19.54 16.24
N PHE A 271 6.71 20.06 15.02
CA PHE A 271 5.65 19.63 14.12
C PHE A 271 5.84 18.17 13.71
N HIS A 272 7.06 17.77 13.37
CA HIS A 272 7.39 16.38 13.07
C HIS A 272 7.10 15.43 14.25
N TYR A 273 7.56 15.76 15.46
CA TYR A 273 7.33 14.93 16.65
C TYR A 273 5.85 14.88 17.04
N THR A 274 5.10 15.96 16.86
CA THR A 274 3.64 15.98 17.06
C THR A 274 2.95 14.99 16.12
N LEU A 275 3.29 15.00 14.84
CA LEU A 275 2.76 14.05 13.86
C LEU A 275 3.12 12.59 14.21
N LEU A 276 4.35 12.34 14.65
CA LEU A 276 4.77 11.02 15.10
C LEU A 276 4.00 10.55 16.33
N ALA A 277 3.79 11.42 17.31
CA ALA A 277 2.99 11.11 18.50
C ALA A 277 1.53 10.78 18.13
N LEU A 278 0.93 11.55 17.21
CA LEU A 278 -0.41 11.28 16.69
C LEU A 278 -0.48 9.96 15.92
N HIS A 279 0.54 9.63 15.12
CA HIS A 279 0.64 8.34 14.44
C HIS A 279 0.61 7.18 15.43
N ILE A 280 1.45 7.22 16.47
CA ILE A 280 1.51 6.19 17.52
C ILE A 280 0.18 6.12 18.29
N LEU A 281 -0.40 7.28 18.65
CA LEU A 281 -1.68 7.35 19.33
C LEU A 281 -2.78 6.65 18.53
N PHE A 282 -2.90 6.94 17.23
CA PHE A 282 -3.93 6.29 16.40
C PHE A 282 -3.66 4.81 16.21
N LEU A 283 -2.42 4.35 16.06
CA LEU A 283 -2.12 2.92 16.07
C LEU A 283 -2.60 2.25 17.37
N ILE A 284 -2.36 2.86 18.53
CA ILE A 284 -2.82 2.36 19.83
C ILE A 284 -4.36 2.35 19.89
N LEU A 285 -5.03 3.42 19.45
CA LEU A 285 -6.49 3.47 19.41
C LEU A 285 -7.08 2.36 18.52
N PHE A 286 -6.49 2.09 17.36
CA PHE A 286 -6.91 0.99 16.50
C PHE A 286 -6.61 -0.38 17.12
N ILE A 287 -5.47 -0.57 17.80
CA ILE A 287 -5.22 -1.80 18.58
C ILE A 287 -6.31 -2.00 19.64
N ILE A 288 -6.64 -0.96 20.40
CA ILE A 288 -7.57 -1.01 21.53
C ILE A 288 -9.01 -1.22 21.07
N TYR A 289 -9.49 -0.42 20.13
CA TYR A 289 -10.91 -0.33 19.81
C TYR A 289 -11.32 -1.10 18.56
N LYS A 290 -10.36 -1.48 17.71
CA LYS A 290 -10.64 -2.13 16.44
C LYS A 290 -10.08 -3.54 16.38
N TRP A 291 -8.76 -3.66 16.51
CA TRP A 291 -8.06 -4.90 16.25
C TRP A 291 -8.12 -5.87 17.42
N SER A 292 -8.57 -5.44 18.60
CA SER A 292 -8.77 -6.30 19.76
C SER A 292 -10.10 -7.08 19.78
N GLY A 293 -10.95 -6.88 18.76
CA GLY A 293 -12.26 -7.52 18.64
C GLY A 293 -13.40 -6.77 19.37
N PRO A 294 -14.65 -7.27 19.30
CA PRO A 294 -15.84 -6.53 19.74
C PRO A 294 -15.88 -6.19 21.24
N HIS A 295 -15.17 -6.99 22.05
CA HIS A 295 -15.11 -6.85 23.51
C HIS A 295 -13.88 -6.07 23.99
N HIS A 296 -13.10 -5.50 23.06
CA HIS A 296 -11.86 -4.79 23.35
C HIS A 296 -10.87 -5.58 24.24
N ASN A 297 -10.78 -6.91 24.04
CA ASN A 297 -10.07 -7.81 24.94
C ASN A 297 -8.57 -7.89 24.61
N ILE A 298 -7.87 -6.78 24.83
CA ILE A 298 -6.42 -6.67 24.61
C ILE A 298 -5.65 -7.63 25.52
N LYS A 299 -6.04 -7.71 26.80
CA LYS A 299 -5.41 -8.62 27.78
C LYS A 299 -5.44 -10.06 27.28
N GLY A 300 -6.59 -10.50 26.77
CA GLY A 300 -6.74 -11.82 26.16
C GLY A 300 -5.81 -12.04 24.97
N ILE A 301 -5.72 -11.07 24.05
CA ILE A 301 -4.81 -11.16 22.89
C ILE A 301 -3.35 -11.28 23.31
N ILE A 302 -2.91 -10.45 24.27
CA ILE A 302 -1.55 -10.48 24.80
C ILE A 302 -1.25 -11.86 25.42
N ILE A 303 -2.11 -12.32 26.34
CA ILE A 303 -1.93 -13.60 27.01
C ILE A 303 -1.94 -14.75 26.00
N ASP A 304 -2.89 -14.78 25.08
CA ASP A 304 -3.01 -15.84 24.07
C ASP A 304 -1.78 -15.87 23.14
N GLY A 305 -1.31 -14.70 22.70
CA GLY A 305 -0.13 -14.62 21.83
C GLY A 305 1.16 -15.06 22.53
N PHE A 306 1.38 -14.66 23.79
CA PHE A 306 2.54 -15.13 24.58
C PHE A 306 2.44 -16.61 24.96
N LYS A 307 1.22 -17.16 25.10
CA LYS A 307 0.99 -18.61 25.24
C LYS A 307 1.07 -19.37 23.91
N ASN A 308 1.47 -18.71 22.81
CA ASN A 308 1.56 -19.29 21.48
C ASN A 308 0.24 -19.92 20.97
N LYS A 309 -0.89 -19.42 21.44
CA LYS A 309 -2.20 -19.86 20.96
C LYS A 309 -2.42 -19.32 19.55
N LYS A 310 -2.70 -20.23 18.62
CA LYS A 310 -2.93 -19.90 17.21
C LYS A 310 -4.39 -19.58 16.97
N THR A 311 -4.66 -18.42 16.37
CA THR A 311 -6.01 -17.98 16.00
C THR A 311 -6.16 -17.88 14.49
N HIS A 312 -7.23 -18.47 13.95
CA HIS A 312 -7.54 -18.33 12.53
C HIS A 312 -8.37 -17.06 12.29
N LEU A 313 -7.67 -15.97 11.95
CA LEU A 313 -8.28 -14.68 11.63
C LEU A 313 -9.04 -14.74 10.29
N THR A 314 -10.03 -13.86 10.13
CA THR A 314 -10.75 -13.73 8.85
C THR A 314 -9.92 -12.95 7.84
N SER A 315 -10.16 -13.17 6.54
CA SER A 315 -9.49 -12.40 5.48
C SER A 315 -9.75 -10.90 5.61
N ASP A 316 -10.98 -10.49 5.93
CA ASP A 316 -11.31 -9.06 6.10
C ASP A 316 -10.53 -8.40 7.24
N TYR A 317 -10.28 -9.12 8.33
CA TYR A 317 -9.44 -8.65 9.44
C TYR A 317 -7.98 -8.44 9.00
N ILE A 318 -7.40 -9.43 8.29
CA ILE A 318 -6.01 -9.35 7.83
C ILE A 318 -5.86 -8.18 6.84
N ILE A 319 -6.77 -8.06 5.86
CA ILE A 319 -6.75 -6.96 4.88
C ILE A 319 -6.91 -5.61 5.59
N SER A 320 -7.87 -5.48 6.51
CA SER A 320 -8.13 -4.21 7.20
C SER A 320 -6.94 -3.81 8.08
N ALA A 321 -6.33 -4.74 8.82
CA ALA A 321 -5.16 -4.45 9.64
C ALA A 321 -3.99 -3.90 8.81
N PHE A 322 -3.69 -4.52 7.66
CA PHE A 322 -2.65 -4.04 6.75
C PHE A 322 -2.98 -2.64 6.22
N PHE A 323 -4.16 -2.48 5.61
CA PHE A 323 -4.51 -1.24 4.91
C PHE A 323 -4.68 -0.06 5.87
N ILE A 324 -5.28 -0.29 7.05
CA ILE A 324 -5.46 0.75 8.06
C ILE A 324 -4.12 1.16 8.67
N SER A 325 -3.22 0.21 8.96
CA SER A 325 -1.87 0.51 9.47
C SER A 325 -1.14 1.48 8.55
N ASN A 326 -1.12 1.18 7.25
CA ASN A 326 -0.53 2.08 6.26
C ASN A 326 -1.24 3.43 6.20
N PHE A 327 -2.58 3.41 6.18
CA PHE A 327 -3.37 4.63 6.06
C PHE A 327 -3.14 5.59 7.24
N ILE A 328 -3.03 5.08 8.48
CA ILE A 328 -2.63 5.89 9.65
C ILE A 328 -1.26 6.53 9.39
N GLY A 329 -0.31 5.79 8.82
CA GLY A 329 0.97 6.32 8.36
C GLY A 329 0.84 7.46 7.34
N ILE A 330 -0.01 7.29 6.33
CA ILE A 330 -0.26 8.30 5.30
C ILE A 330 -0.84 9.59 5.91
N VAL A 331 -1.85 9.49 6.78
CA VAL A 331 -2.51 10.67 7.40
C VAL A 331 -1.52 11.51 8.20
N PHE A 332 -0.63 10.87 8.95
CA PHE A 332 0.33 11.55 9.83
C PHE A 332 1.73 11.71 9.21
N SER A 333 1.91 11.38 7.93
CA SER A 333 3.17 11.64 7.25
C SER A 333 3.40 13.15 7.13
N ARG A 334 4.59 13.63 7.51
CA ARG A 334 4.93 15.05 7.38
C ARG A 334 4.97 15.49 5.91
N SER A 335 5.51 14.68 5.01
CA SER A 335 5.58 15.02 3.58
C SER A 335 5.04 13.87 2.74
N LEU A 336 4.19 14.19 1.78
CA LEU A 336 3.70 13.26 0.77
C LEU A 336 4.00 13.81 -0.63
N HIS A 337 4.90 13.16 -1.36
CA HIS A 337 5.18 13.54 -2.76
C HIS A 337 4.28 12.75 -3.70
N TYR A 338 4.04 13.28 -4.92
CA TYR A 338 3.07 12.73 -5.88
C TYR A 338 3.21 11.23 -6.16
N GLN A 339 4.41 10.67 -6.14
CA GLN A 339 4.65 9.24 -6.34
C GLN A 339 4.14 8.36 -5.18
N PHE A 340 4.00 8.93 -3.97
CA PHE A 340 3.54 8.21 -2.77
C PHE A 340 2.05 7.87 -2.84
N TYR A 341 1.31 8.38 -3.81
CA TYR A 341 -0.07 7.97 -4.01
C TYR A 341 -0.21 6.48 -4.34
N SER A 342 0.79 5.90 -5.01
CA SER A 342 0.86 4.46 -5.27
C SER A 342 0.90 3.62 -3.99
N TRP A 343 1.28 4.21 -2.85
CA TRP A 343 1.40 3.50 -1.58
C TRP A 343 0.05 3.09 -1.00
N TYR A 344 -1.04 3.71 -1.43
CA TYR A 344 -2.34 3.47 -0.79
C TYR A 344 -3.55 3.64 -1.70
N PHE A 345 -3.44 4.19 -2.91
CA PHE A 345 -4.60 4.36 -3.80
C PHE A 345 -5.43 3.07 -3.94
N MET A 346 -4.77 1.95 -4.26
CA MET A 346 -5.43 0.65 -4.44
C MET A 346 -6.02 0.08 -3.14
N THR A 347 -5.75 0.69 -1.98
CA THR A 347 -6.36 0.31 -0.69
C THR A 347 -7.59 1.16 -0.36
N ILE A 348 -7.72 2.38 -0.92
CA ILE A 348 -8.80 3.33 -0.60
C ILE A 348 -10.19 2.75 -0.88
N PRO A 349 -10.48 2.11 -2.04
CA PRO A 349 -11.80 1.53 -2.27
C PRO A 349 -12.17 0.51 -1.18
N TYR A 350 -11.28 -0.40 -0.82
CA TYR A 350 -11.54 -1.33 0.28
C TYR A 350 -11.82 -0.59 1.60
N LEU A 351 -10.97 0.37 1.98
CA LEU A 351 -11.11 1.13 3.23
C LEU A 351 -12.45 1.87 3.30
N LEU A 352 -12.87 2.53 2.21
CA LEU A 352 -14.17 3.18 2.14
C LEU A 352 -15.30 2.18 2.39
N TRP A 353 -15.22 0.97 1.83
CA TRP A 353 -16.23 -0.07 2.07
C TRP A 353 -16.17 -0.72 3.46
N ARG A 354 -15.13 -0.42 4.25
CA ARG A 354 -15.04 -0.72 5.68
C ARG A 354 -15.50 0.46 6.56
N THR A 355 -16.50 1.20 6.09
CA THR A 355 -17.14 2.29 6.83
C THR A 355 -18.65 2.30 6.62
N ASN A 356 -19.37 2.97 7.53
CA ASN A 356 -20.81 3.25 7.43
C ASN A 356 -21.12 4.52 6.61
N ILE A 357 -20.14 5.09 5.91
CA ILE A 357 -20.35 6.25 5.04
C ILE A 357 -21.39 5.90 3.96
N TYR A 358 -22.25 6.84 3.59
CA TYR A 358 -23.20 6.64 2.49
C TYR A 358 -22.46 6.41 1.16
N LEU A 359 -23.00 5.54 0.30
CA LEU A 359 -22.33 5.11 -0.95
C LEU A 359 -21.88 6.29 -1.82
N ILE A 360 -22.74 7.29 -2.00
CA ILE A 360 -22.43 8.49 -2.79
C ILE A 360 -21.22 9.23 -2.18
N LEU A 361 -21.20 9.41 -0.86
CA LEU A 361 -20.11 10.10 -0.18
C LEU A 361 -18.80 9.30 -0.22
N LYS A 362 -18.85 7.96 -0.23
CA LYS A 362 -17.65 7.12 -0.45
C LYS A 362 -17.00 7.45 -1.80
N VAL A 363 -17.81 7.50 -2.85
CA VAL A 363 -17.35 7.80 -4.21
C VAL A 363 -16.83 9.24 -4.30
N ILE A 364 -17.54 10.21 -3.71
CA ILE A 364 -17.09 11.62 -3.64
C ILE A 364 -15.73 11.72 -2.95
N ILE A 365 -15.54 11.09 -1.78
CA ILE A 365 -14.26 11.12 -1.06
C ILE A 365 -13.12 10.57 -1.94
N LEU A 366 -13.34 9.46 -2.64
CA LEU A 366 -12.33 8.90 -3.54
C LEU A 366 -11.96 9.88 -4.67
N PHE A 367 -12.95 10.50 -5.30
CA PHE A 367 -12.71 11.49 -6.35
C PHE A 367 -12.03 12.75 -5.82
N CYS A 368 -12.41 13.24 -4.65
CA CYS A 368 -11.74 14.37 -4.00
C CYS A 368 -10.26 14.06 -3.74
N ILE A 369 -9.95 12.86 -3.22
CA ILE A 369 -8.57 12.41 -3.03
C ILE A 369 -7.84 12.41 -4.39
N GLU A 370 -8.41 11.78 -5.43
CA GLU A 370 -7.81 11.75 -6.77
C GLU A 370 -7.52 13.16 -7.30
N ILE A 371 -8.46 14.10 -7.17
CA ILE A 371 -8.27 15.49 -7.59
C ILE A 371 -7.10 16.13 -6.87
N CYS A 372 -7.01 15.97 -5.53
CA CYS A 372 -5.94 16.56 -4.73
C CYS A 372 -4.55 16.06 -5.18
N TRP A 373 -4.43 14.79 -5.58
CA TRP A 373 -3.18 14.22 -6.11
C TRP A 373 -2.85 14.65 -7.56
N ASN A 374 -3.78 15.28 -8.26
CA ASN A 374 -3.58 15.78 -9.63
C ASN A 374 -3.37 17.31 -9.71
N VAL A 375 -3.65 18.06 -8.64
CA VAL A 375 -3.31 19.50 -8.55
C VAL A 375 -1.80 19.64 -8.39
N TYR A 376 -1.14 20.32 -9.34
CA TYR A 376 0.30 20.56 -9.33
C TYR A 376 0.64 22.01 -9.73
N PRO A 377 1.45 22.75 -8.93
CA PRO A 377 1.83 22.42 -7.55
C PRO A 377 0.59 22.43 -6.64
N SER A 378 0.66 21.70 -5.52
CA SER A 378 -0.45 21.61 -4.57
C SER A 378 -0.67 22.94 -3.85
N THR A 379 -1.93 23.32 -3.68
CA THR A 379 -2.37 24.54 -3.00
C THR A 379 -2.83 24.26 -1.56
N PRO A 380 -2.91 25.28 -0.68
CA PRO A 380 -3.51 25.12 0.65
C PRO A 380 -4.91 24.49 0.59
N GLN A 381 -5.73 24.85 -0.40
CA GLN A 381 -7.08 24.32 -0.57
C GLN A 381 -7.05 22.82 -0.90
N SER A 382 -6.24 22.41 -1.88
CA SER A 382 -6.11 20.99 -2.25
C SER A 382 -5.55 20.14 -1.10
N SER A 383 -4.55 20.66 -0.37
CA SER A 383 -3.99 19.98 0.79
C SER A 383 -4.98 19.90 1.96
N GLY A 384 -5.75 20.97 2.21
CA GLY A 384 -6.77 20.98 3.25
C GLY A 384 -7.90 20.00 2.95
N LEU A 385 -8.37 19.97 1.70
CA LEU A 385 -9.36 18.99 1.25
C LEU A 385 -8.87 17.55 1.38
N LEU A 386 -7.61 17.28 1.01
CA LEU A 386 -6.99 15.97 1.18
C LEU A 386 -6.99 15.54 2.65
N LEU A 387 -6.57 16.43 3.55
CA LEU A 387 -6.56 16.18 5.00
C LEU A 387 -7.97 15.90 5.53
N ILE A 388 -8.98 16.69 5.13
CA ILE A 388 -10.38 16.47 5.52
C ILE A 388 -10.87 15.09 5.05
N CYS A 389 -10.62 14.74 3.78
CA CYS A 389 -10.99 13.42 3.25
C CYS A 389 -10.33 12.28 4.04
N HIS A 390 -9.05 12.45 4.36
CA HIS A 390 -8.29 11.48 5.13
C HIS A 390 -8.81 11.33 6.56
N LEU A 391 -9.10 12.43 7.26
CA LEU A 391 -9.63 12.42 8.61
C LEU A 391 -11.04 11.83 8.67
N ILE A 392 -11.92 12.18 7.72
CA ILE A 392 -13.26 11.57 7.62
C ILE A 392 -13.14 10.05 7.46
N LEU A 393 -12.28 9.58 6.56
CA LEU A 393 -12.06 8.15 6.36
C LEU A 393 -11.47 7.48 7.61
N LEU A 394 -10.46 8.09 8.24
CA LEU A 394 -9.78 7.55 9.42
C LEU A 394 -10.73 7.40 10.62
N ILE A 395 -11.49 8.46 10.93
CA ILE A 395 -12.48 8.44 12.02
C ILE A 395 -13.59 7.44 11.69
N SER A 396 -14.08 7.41 10.45
CA SER A 396 -15.11 6.46 10.04
C SER A 396 -14.65 5.01 10.14
N LEU A 397 -13.37 4.72 9.86
CA LEU A 397 -12.77 3.39 10.04
C LEU A 397 -12.69 2.99 11.51
N LEU A 398 -12.35 3.94 12.40
CA LEU A 398 -12.28 3.71 13.85
C LEU A 398 -13.68 3.43 14.43
N LEU A 399 -14.69 4.18 13.98
CA LEU A 399 -16.09 4.03 14.44
C LEU A 399 -16.82 2.85 13.80
N PHE A 400 -16.32 2.31 12.69
CA PHE A 400 -16.95 1.17 12.02
C PHE A 400 -16.89 -0.08 12.90
N LYS A 401 -18.03 -0.68 13.24
CA LYS A 401 -18.08 -1.94 13.99
C LYS A 401 -17.90 -3.10 13.03
N GLU A 402 -16.82 -3.86 13.17
CA GLU A 402 -16.73 -5.16 12.49
C GLU A 402 -17.42 -6.21 13.36
N HIS A 403 -18.13 -7.14 12.73
CA HIS A 403 -18.85 -8.19 13.45
C HIS A 403 -18.12 -9.56 13.36
N ASP A 404 -17.28 -9.77 12.35
CA ASP A 404 -16.61 -11.05 12.06
C ASP A 404 -15.06 -10.94 12.06
N TYR A 405 -14.43 -11.13 13.23
CA TYR A 405 -12.97 -11.04 13.41
C TYR A 405 -12.25 -12.38 13.28
N GLU A 406 -12.90 -13.47 13.70
CA GLU A 406 -12.33 -14.82 13.77
C GLU A 406 -13.30 -15.82 13.12
N HIS A 407 -12.76 -16.89 12.55
CA HIS A 407 -13.58 -18.04 12.22
C HIS A 407 -13.94 -18.78 13.51
N VAL A 408 -14.93 -18.28 14.24
CA VAL A 408 -15.52 -19.02 15.36
C VAL A 408 -16.16 -20.26 14.76
N LYS A 409 -15.57 -21.45 14.98
CA LYS A 409 -16.30 -22.71 14.84
C LYS A 409 -17.49 -22.56 15.79
N GLN A 410 -18.67 -22.25 15.26
CA GLN A 410 -19.91 -22.40 16.00
C GLN A 410 -19.98 -23.88 16.40
N ARG A 411 -19.50 -24.21 17.60
CA ARG A 411 -19.89 -25.45 18.26
C ARG A 411 -21.39 -25.28 18.48
N LYS A 412 -22.19 -25.83 17.56
CA LYS A 412 -23.61 -26.11 17.79
C LYS A 412 -23.69 -26.97 19.05
N ARG A 413 -23.70 -26.35 20.23
CA ARG A 413 -24.30 -26.95 21.41
C ARG A 413 -25.80 -26.74 21.26
N ILE A 414 -26.40 -27.54 20.38
CA ILE A 414 -27.81 -27.87 20.53
C ILE A 414 -27.86 -28.71 21.80
N LYS A 415 -28.12 -28.07 22.94
CA LYS A 415 -28.68 -28.80 24.08
C LYS A 415 -30.12 -29.10 23.68
N LEU A 416 -30.34 -30.30 23.15
CA LEU A 416 -31.65 -30.94 23.27
C LEU A 416 -31.90 -31.09 24.78
N LYS A 417 -32.85 -30.34 25.29
CA LYS A 417 -33.55 -30.65 26.52
C LYS A 417 -35.03 -30.62 26.21
#